data_AF-A0A967RIZ4-F1
#
_entry.id   AF-A0A967RIZ4-F1
#
_cell.length_a   1.000
_cell.length_b   1.000
_cell.length_c   1.000
_cell.angle_alpha   90.00
_cell.angle_beta   90.00
_cell.angle_gamma   90.00
#
_symmetry.space_group_name_H-M   'P 1'
#
loop_
_entity.id
_entity.type
_entity.pdbx_description
1 polymer ?
#
loop_
_entity_poly.entity_id
_entity_poly.type
_entity_poly.pdbx_seq_one_letter_code
_entity_poly.pdbx_strand_id
1 'polypeptide(L)'
;YEQGALLSYEDLAILLTTSPATVKRDVYYLRKQGQFIMTRGVKHDMGPGLSHKTIILDLYFKGYSFTDIELKTNHSESSVKRYLADFIQIASLYQQSFSLNQIRLIAQKSERLVREYIQLYQTYQRQNNERLTQLLTPQHSGEAAKKKSTTAKSKGGNSHE
;
A
#
# COMPACT_ATOMS: atom_id res chain seq x y z
N TYR A 1 7.97 0.13 4.35
CA TYR A 1 9.05 1.08 4.67
C TYR A 1 8.53 2.10 5.64
N GLU A 2 8.65 1.81 6.92
CA GLU A 2 8.33 2.78 7.98
C GLU A 2 9.60 3.46 8.52
N GLN A 3 10.78 2.88 8.26
CA GLN A 3 12.06 3.30 8.85
C GLN A 3 12.72 4.54 8.21
N GLY A 4 12.07 5.21 7.26
CA GLY A 4 12.54 6.49 6.68
C GLY A 4 13.83 6.46 5.85
N ALA A 5 14.64 5.40 5.94
CA ALA A 5 15.93 5.26 5.25
C ALA A 5 16.05 3.91 4.52
N LEU A 6 16.93 3.85 3.52
CA LEU A 6 17.30 2.62 2.81
C LEU A 6 18.79 2.34 2.95
N LEU A 7 19.08 1.07 3.22
CA LEU A 7 20.44 0.54 3.33
C LEU A 7 20.97 0.13 1.95
N SER A 8 22.22 0.44 1.65
CA SER A 8 22.94 -0.14 0.51
C SER A 8 23.36 -1.59 0.80
N TYR A 9 23.95 -2.27 -0.18
CA TYR A 9 24.52 -3.61 0.08
C TYR A 9 25.73 -3.55 1.01
N GLU A 10 26.50 -2.45 0.96
CA GLU A 10 27.61 -2.18 1.85
C GLU A 10 27.12 -1.96 3.28
N ASP A 11 26.06 -1.17 3.48
CA ASP A 11 25.44 -0.96 4.79
C ASP A 11 24.96 -2.30 5.40
N LEU A 12 24.28 -3.12 4.59
CA LEU A 12 23.83 -4.45 5.01
C LEU A 12 25.01 -5.39 5.34
N ALA A 13 26.09 -5.32 4.57
CA ALA A 13 27.28 -6.14 4.80
C ALA A 13 27.94 -5.79 6.14
N ILE A 14 28.04 -4.49 6.47
CA ILE A 14 28.56 -4.02 7.76
C ILE A 14 27.67 -4.49 8.92
N LEU A 15 26.36 -4.30 8.81
CA LEU A 15 25.39 -4.67 9.86
C LEU A 15 25.32 -6.18 10.13
N LEU A 16 25.45 -6.98 9.08
CA LEU A 16 25.38 -8.45 9.16
C LEU A 16 26.76 -9.10 9.32
N THR A 17 27.81 -8.30 9.52
CA THR A 17 29.19 -8.77 9.71
C THR A 17 29.65 -9.71 8.59
N THR A 18 29.29 -9.39 7.35
CA THR A 18 29.52 -10.22 6.17
C THR A 18 30.09 -9.42 5.00
N SER A 19 30.25 -10.03 3.82
CA SER A 19 30.73 -9.35 2.62
C SER A 19 29.57 -8.85 1.73
N PRO A 20 29.74 -7.74 0.98
CA PRO A 20 28.74 -7.31 -0.01
C PRO A 20 28.43 -8.39 -1.06
N ALA A 21 29.39 -9.25 -1.39
CA ALA A 21 29.19 -10.38 -2.29
C ALA A 21 28.23 -11.43 -1.71
N THR A 22 28.30 -11.69 -0.40
CA THR A 22 27.36 -12.56 0.33
C THR A 22 25.96 -11.94 0.32
N VAL A 23 25.84 -10.67 0.71
CA VAL A 23 24.55 -9.94 0.67
C VAL A 23 23.91 -9.99 -0.72
N LYS A 24 24.70 -9.76 -1.78
CA LYS A 24 24.20 -9.83 -3.17
C LYS A 24 23.67 -11.23 -3.52
N ARG A 25 24.36 -12.30 -3.09
CA ARG A 25 23.93 -13.68 -3.31
C ARG A 25 22.64 -14.00 -2.56
N ASP A 26 22.54 -13.57 -1.31
CA ASP A 26 21.38 -13.81 -0.46
C ASP A 26 20.15 -13.04 -0.98
N VAL A 27 20.34 -11.77 -1.36
CA VAL A 27 19.29 -10.96 -1.99
C VAL A 27 18.80 -11.60 -3.29
N TYR A 28 19.70 -12.16 -4.11
CA TYR A 28 19.32 -12.89 -5.32
C TYR A 28 18.49 -14.14 -4.99
N TYR A 29 18.92 -14.92 -4.01
CA TYR A 29 18.22 -16.13 -3.56
C TYR A 29 16.82 -15.81 -3.02
N LEU A 30 16.72 -14.80 -2.15
CA LEU A 30 15.45 -14.33 -1.58
C LEU A 30 14.49 -13.83 -2.67
N ARG A 31 14.99 -13.09 -3.66
CA ARG A 31 14.19 -12.68 -4.82
C ARG A 31 13.63 -13.86 -5.60
N LYS A 32 14.40 -14.94 -5.77
CA LYS A 32 13.93 -16.18 -6.42
C LYS A 32 12.83 -16.88 -5.61
N GLN A 33 12.82 -16.73 -4.29
CA GLN A 33 11.74 -17.20 -3.42
C GLN A 33 10.53 -16.24 -3.37
N GLY A 34 10.55 -15.17 -4.15
CA GLY A 34 9.50 -14.15 -4.19
C GLY A 34 9.54 -13.18 -3.01
N GLN A 35 10.66 -13.13 -2.28
CA GLN A 35 10.92 -12.14 -1.23
C GLN A 35 11.60 -10.92 -1.85
N PHE A 36 10.98 -9.75 -1.70
CA PHE A 36 11.51 -8.53 -2.30
C PHE A 36 12.26 -7.68 -1.27
N ILE A 37 13.57 -7.51 -1.48
CA ILE A 37 14.41 -6.61 -0.68
C ILE A 37 14.62 -5.29 -1.41
N MET A 38 14.20 -4.20 -0.78
CA MET A 38 14.52 -2.85 -1.22
C MET A 38 15.80 -2.37 -0.54
N THR A 39 16.78 -2.07 -1.37
CA THR A 39 18.03 -1.42 -0.96
C THR A 39 18.13 -0.05 -1.61
N ARG A 40 19.07 0.76 -1.12
CA ARG A 40 19.37 2.08 -1.70
C ARG A 40 19.69 1.96 -3.19
N GLY A 41 20.56 1.00 -3.55
CA GLY A 41 20.89 0.71 -4.95
C GLY A 41 19.65 0.36 -5.76
N VAL A 42 18.80 -0.55 -5.26
CA VAL A 42 17.54 -0.92 -5.95
C VAL A 42 16.61 0.27 -6.15
N LYS A 43 16.49 1.18 -5.17
CA LYS A 43 15.68 2.40 -5.32
C LYS A 43 16.25 3.37 -6.36
N HIS A 44 17.58 3.51 -6.44
CA HIS A 44 18.23 4.38 -7.42
C HIS A 44 18.24 3.76 -8.83
N ASP A 45 18.56 2.47 -8.94
CA ASP A 45 18.64 1.71 -10.19
C ASP A 45 17.27 1.48 -10.83
N MET A 46 16.20 1.48 -10.04
CA MET A 46 14.84 1.38 -10.57
C MET A 46 14.47 2.55 -11.50
N GLY A 47 15.21 3.66 -11.50
CA GLY A 47 14.79 4.87 -12.20
C GLY A 47 13.37 5.29 -11.75
N PRO A 48 12.50 5.82 -12.63
CA PRO A 48 11.08 6.00 -12.32
C PRO A 48 10.29 4.67 -12.21
N GLY A 49 10.90 3.57 -11.77
CA GLY A 49 10.27 2.26 -11.59
C GLY A 49 9.19 2.23 -10.51
N LEU A 50 8.27 1.26 -10.60
CA LEU A 50 7.10 1.16 -9.71
C LEU A 50 7.49 1.27 -8.23
N SER A 51 6.78 2.10 -7.47
CA SER A 51 6.93 2.16 -6.03
C SER A 51 6.58 0.82 -5.41
N HIS A 52 7.18 0.53 -4.26
CA HIS A 52 6.89 -0.70 -3.53
C HIS A 52 5.42 -0.83 -3.11
N LYS A 53 4.72 0.30 -2.95
CA LYS A 53 3.27 0.31 -2.71
C LYS A 53 2.53 -0.27 -3.92
N THR A 54 2.94 0.13 -5.12
CA THR A 54 2.41 -0.39 -6.38
C THR A 54 2.71 -1.89 -6.55
N ILE A 55 3.89 -2.36 -6.13
CA ILE A 55 4.23 -3.80 -6.12
C ILE A 55 3.31 -4.58 -5.17
N ILE A 56 3.04 -4.04 -3.98
CA ILE A 56 2.13 -4.68 -3.00
C ILE A 56 0.71 -4.78 -3.56
N LEU A 57 0.21 -3.72 -4.20
CA LEU A 57 -1.10 -3.73 -4.84
C LEU A 57 -1.14 -4.68 -6.05
N ASP A 58 -0.06 -4.76 -6.82
CA ASP A 58 0.07 -5.72 -7.91
C ASP A 58 -0.06 -7.17 -7.41
N LEU A 59 0.58 -7.51 -6.28
CA LEU A 59 0.38 -8.82 -5.64
C LEU A 59 -1.09 -9.03 -5.21
N TYR A 60 -1.73 -8.00 -4.65
CA TYR A 60 -3.15 -8.10 -4.31
C TYR A 60 -4.02 -8.40 -5.54
N PHE A 61 -3.83 -7.70 -6.65
CA PHE A 61 -4.62 -7.95 -7.86
C PHE A 61 -4.30 -9.29 -8.54
N LYS A 62 -3.10 -9.83 -8.33
CA LYS A 62 -2.71 -11.19 -8.76
C LYS A 62 -3.34 -12.33 -7.97
N GLY A 63 -4.13 -12.04 -6.93
CA GLY A 63 -4.86 -13.06 -6.18
C GLY A 63 -4.23 -13.49 -4.86
N TYR A 64 -3.05 -12.97 -4.49
CA TYR A 64 -2.41 -13.31 -3.21
C TYR A 64 -3.28 -12.87 -2.02
N SER A 65 -3.32 -13.68 -0.96
CA SER A 65 -4.02 -13.32 0.27
C SER A 65 -3.24 -12.23 1.04
N PHE A 66 -3.89 -11.56 2.00
CA PHE A 66 -3.18 -10.60 2.87
C PHE A 66 -2.01 -11.25 3.60
N THR A 67 -2.20 -12.48 4.08
CA THR A 67 -1.14 -13.26 4.74
C THR A 67 0.02 -13.56 3.79
N ASP A 68 -0.25 -13.94 2.53
CA ASP A 68 0.82 -14.18 1.55
C ASP A 68 1.60 -12.90 1.24
N ILE A 69 0.90 -11.77 1.11
CA ILE A 69 1.50 -10.47 0.84
C ILE A 69 2.38 -10.05 2.02
N GLU A 70 1.89 -10.23 3.24
CA GLU A 70 2.65 -9.96 4.46
C GLU A 70 3.93 -10.81 4.50
N LEU A 71 3.82 -12.12 4.26
CA LEU A 71 4.98 -13.01 4.22
C LEU A 71 5.99 -12.66 3.12
N LYS A 72 5.55 -12.14 1.97
CA LYS A 72 6.42 -11.81 0.83
C LYS A 72 7.05 -10.42 0.88
N THR A 73 6.41 -9.50 1.60
CA THR A 73 6.78 -8.09 1.56
C THR A 73 7.14 -7.53 2.94
N ASN A 74 6.88 -8.27 4.01
CA ASN A 74 6.98 -7.83 5.40
C ASN A 74 6.14 -6.57 5.69
N HIS A 75 4.98 -6.43 5.03
CA HIS A 75 4.00 -5.40 5.34
C HIS A 75 2.80 -6.01 6.04
N SER A 76 2.43 -5.41 7.16
CA SER A 76 1.21 -5.74 7.87
C SER A 76 -0.02 -5.61 6.98
N GLU A 77 -1.04 -6.41 7.27
CA GLU A 77 -2.36 -6.26 6.64
C GLU A 77 -2.90 -4.82 6.72
N SER A 78 -2.68 -4.13 7.84
CA SER A 78 -3.07 -2.72 8.02
C SER A 78 -2.39 -1.78 7.01
N SER A 79 -1.12 -2.04 6.68
CA SER A 79 -0.39 -1.28 5.66
C SER A 79 -0.94 -1.55 4.26
N VAL A 80 -1.25 -2.81 3.94
CA VAL A 80 -1.85 -3.19 2.65
C VAL A 80 -3.23 -2.54 2.48
N LYS A 81 -4.08 -2.60 3.51
CA LYS A 81 -5.41 -1.94 3.51
C LYS A 81 -5.33 -0.43 3.28
N ARG A 82 -4.37 0.24 3.90
CA ARG A 82 -4.11 1.67 3.68
C ARG A 82 -3.73 1.95 2.22
N TYR A 83 -2.89 1.12 1.61
CA TYR A 83 -2.52 1.28 0.20
C TYR A 83 -3.70 1.01 -0.74
N LEU A 84 -4.58 0.06 -0.40
CA LEU A 84 -5.83 -0.18 -1.12
C LEU A 84 -6.78 1.02 -1.03
N ALA A 85 -6.95 1.63 0.14
CA ALA A 85 -7.76 2.83 0.30
C ALA A 85 -7.23 4.00 -0.55
N ASP A 86 -5.92 4.24 -0.52
CA ASP A 86 -5.26 5.23 -1.38
C ASP A 86 -5.52 4.94 -2.88
N PHE A 87 -5.48 3.67 -3.27
CA PHE A 87 -5.73 3.22 -4.64
C PHE A 87 -7.18 3.46 -5.05
N ILE A 88 -8.16 3.08 -4.21
CA ILE A 88 -9.59 3.30 -4.47
C ILE A 88 -9.83 4.80 -4.67
N GLN A 89 -9.30 5.67 -3.81
CA GLN A 89 -9.47 7.10 -3.94
C GLN A 89 -8.96 7.62 -5.29
N ILE A 90 -7.75 7.22 -5.70
CA ILE A 90 -7.15 7.63 -6.98
C ILE A 90 -7.94 7.07 -8.17
N ALA A 91 -8.32 5.78 -8.12
CA ALA A 91 -9.07 5.12 -9.19
C ALA A 91 -10.45 5.74 -9.39
N SER A 92 -11.18 6.03 -8.30
CA SER A 92 -12.50 6.69 -8.36
C SER A 92 -12.42 8.09 -8.96
N LEU A 93 -11.43 8.89 -8.56
CA LEU A 93 -11.22 10.22 -9.15
C LEU A 93 -10.83 10.12 -10.63
N TYR A 94 -10.04 9.11 -10.99
CA TYR A 94 -9.67 8.87 -12.38
C TYR A 94 -10.90 8.47 -13.24
N GLN A 95 -11.78 7.61 -12.72
CA GLN A 95 -13.05 7.26 -13.38
C GLN A 95 -13.96 8.47 -13.59
N GLN A 96 -13.96 9.42 -12.65
CA GLN A 96 -14.69 10.68 -12.75
C GLN A 96 -14.01 11.70 -13.70
N SER A 97 -12.98 11.29 -14.45
CA SER A 97 -12.27 12.10 -15.45
C SER A 97 -11.57 13.34 -14.89
N PHE A 98 -11.16 13.33 -13.62
CA PHE A 98 -10.28 14.37 -13.08
C PHE A 98 -8.88 14.30 -13.71
N SER A 99 -8.26 15.46 -13.91
CA SER A 99 -6.88 15.54 -14.39
C SER A 99 -5.89 15.04 -13.33
N LEU A 100 -4.72 14.56 -13.78
CA LEU A 100 -3.64 14.10 -12.90
C LEU A 100 -3.31 15.11 -11.78
N ASN A 101 -3.29 16.41 -12.10
CA ASN A 101 -3.00 17.47 -11.15
C ASN A 101 -4.10 17.63 -10.10
N GLN A 102 -5.37 17.54 -10.51
CA GLN A 102 -6.50 17.58 -9.57
C GLN A 102 -6.48 16.36 -8.65
N ILE A 103 -6.28 15.15 -9.21
CA ILE A 103 -6.18 13.91 -8.42
C ILE A 103 -5.05 14.02 -7.40
N ARG A 104 -3.88 14.51 -7.81
CA ARG A 104 -2.72 14.74 -6.93
C ARG A 104 -3.06 15.65 -5.75
N LEU A 105 -3.76 16.76 -6.01
CA LEU A 105 -4.18 17.73 -5.00
C LEU A 105 -5.23 17.15 -4.05
N ILE A 106 -6.27 16.50 -4.57
CA ILE A 106 -7.38 15.93 -3.79
C ILE A 106 -6.92 14.75 -2.94
N ALA A 107 -6.18 13.82 -3.54
CA ALA A 107 -5.69 12.62 -2.85
C ALA A 107 -4.46 12.87 -1.96
N GLN A 108 -3.86 14.07 -2.05
CA GLN A 108 -2.64 14.45 -1.32
C GLN A 108 -1.51 13.43 -1.49
N LYS A 109 -1.32 12.94 -2.72
CA LYS A 109 -0.25 11.99 -3.07
C LYS A 109 0.75 12.65 -4.02
N SER A 110 1.92 12.03 -4.18
CA SER A 110 2.89 12.48 -5.17
C SER A 110 2.37 12.22 -6.58
N GLU A 111 2.75 13.06 -7.53
CA GLU A 111 2.38 12.89 -8.94
C GLU A 111 2.77 11.51 -9.48
N ARG A 112 3.99 11.06 -9.11
CA ARG A 112 4.49 9.74 -9.47
C ARG A 112 3.56 8.62 -8.96
N LEU A 113 3.14 8.65 -7.69
CA LEU A 113 2.29 7.60 -7.14
C LEU A 113 0.92 7.57 -7.83
N VAL A 114 0.35 8.76 -8.12
CA VAL A 114 -0.90 8.88 -8.88
C VAL A 114 -0.76 8.25 -10.26
N ARG A 115 0.32 8.55 -10.99
CA ARG A 115 0.61 7.95 -12.31
C ARG A 115 0.72 6.43 -12.23
N GLU A 116 1.48 5.90 -11.27
CA GLU A 116 1.65 4.46 -11.07
C GLU A 116 0.31 3.76 -10.79
N TYR A 117 -0.52 4.34 -9.92
CA TYR A 117 -1.82 3.75 -9.57
C TYR A 117 -2.81 3.80 -10.72
N ILE A 118 -2.81 4.87 -11.52
CA ILE A 118 -3.62 4.95 -12.74
C ILE A 118 -3.18 3.90 -13.77
N GLN A 119 -1.87 3.72 -13.95
CA GLN A 119 -1.34 2.67 -14.82
C GLN A 119 -1.74 1.27 -14.34
N LEU A 120 -1.66 1.03 -13.02
CA LEU A 120 -2.09 -0.22 -12.41
C LEU A 120 -3.59 -0.47 -12.63
N TYR A 121 -4.42 0.56 -12.41
CA TYR A 121 -5.86 0.54 -12.67
C TYR A 121 -6.16 0.17 -14.13
N GLN A 122 -5.57 0.88 -15.11
CA GLN A 122 -5.79 0.61 -16.53
C GLN A 122 -5.38 -0.82 -16.93
N THR A 123 -4.29 -1.32 -16.35
CA THR A 123 -3.78 -2.67 -16.60
C THR A 123 -4.79 -3.72 -16.15
N TYR A 124 -5.27 -3.63 -14.91
CA TYR A 124 -6.20 -4.61 -14.36
C TYR A 124 -7.64 -4.43 -14.86
N GLN A 125 -8.02 -3.22 -15.26
CA GLN A 125 -9.28 -2.96 -15.95
C GLN A 125 -9.31 -3.69 -17.31
N ARG A 126 -8.22 -3.61 -18.09
CA ARG A 126 -8.11 -4.33 -19.38
C ARG A 126 -8.16 -5.84 -19.21
N GLN A 127 -7.68 -6.36 -18.07
CA GLN A 127 -7.69 -7.79 -17.75
C GLN A 127 -9.02 -8.27 -17.15
N ASN A 128 -10.02 -7.39 -16.98
CA ASN A 128 -11.29 -7.71 -16.32
C ASN A 128 -11.10 -8.35 -14.94
N ASN A 129 -10.15 -7.83 -14.16
CA ASN A 129 -9.80 -8.39 -12.86
C ASN A 129 -10.98 -8.30 -11.86
N GLU A 130 -11.41 -9.44 -11.32
CA GLU A 130 -12.55 -9.51 -10.41
C GLU A 130 -12.37 -8.69 -9.13
N ARG A 131 -11.17 -8.71 -8.53
CA ARG A 131 -10.88 -7.96 -7.31
C ARG A 131 -10.97 -6.46 -7.53
N LEU A 132 -10.55 -5.98 -8.70
CA LEU A 132 -10.68 -4.56 -9.06
C LEU A 132 -12.16 -4.14 -9.11
N THR A 133 -13.01 -4.93 -9.78
CA THR A 133 -14.45 -4.66 -9.85
C THR A 133 -15.09 -4.69 -8.47
N GLN A 134 -14.74 -5.66 -7.63
CA GLN A 134 -15.25 -5.77 -6.25
C GLN A 134 -14.85 -4.58 -5.37
N LEU A 135 -13.62 -4.08 -5.52
CA LEU A 135 -13.09 -2.94 -4.76
C LEU A 135 -13.78 -1.61 -5.11
N LEU A 136 -14.15 -1.43 -6.37
CA LEU A 136 -14.72 -0.17 -6.87
C LEU A 136 -16.25 -0.16 -6.86
N THR A 137 -16.88 -1.33 -6.75
CA THR A 137 -18.34 -1.41 -6.55
C THR A 137 -18.65 -0.85 -5.17
N PRO A 138 -19.48 0.21 -5.05
CA PRO A 138 -19.87 0.74 -3.77
C PRO A 138 -20.56 -0.35 -2.95
N GLN A 139 -19.93 -0.81 -1.87
CA GLN A 139 -20.65 -1.55 -0.86
C GLN A 139 -21.56 -0.55 -0.16
N HIS A 140 -22.85 -0.61 -0.44
CA HIS A 140 -23.83 0.03 0.43
C HIS A 140 -23.56 -0.48 1.83
N SER A 141 -23.03 0.37 2.70
CA SER A 141 -22.81 0.06 4.09
C SER A 141 -24.15 -0.40 4.67
N GLY A 142 -24.29 -1.71 4.86
CA GLY A 142 -25.45 -2.33 5.47
C GLY A 142 -25.73 -1.67 6.82
N GLU A 143 -27.01 -1.60 7.15
CA GLU A 143 -27.64 -0.90 8.28
C GLU A 143 -27.10 -1.24 9.69
N ALA A 144 -26.06 -2.07 9.81
CA ALA A 144 -25.47 -2.52 11.06
C ALA A 144 -24.65 -1.46 11.83
N ALA A 145 -24.24 -0.36 11.18
CA ALA A 145 -23.46 0.70 11.84
C ALA A 145 -24.31 1.69 12.69
N LYS A 146 -25.65 1.57 12.68
CA LYS A 146 -26.53 2.48 13.45
C LYS A 146 -26.70 2.12 14.94
N LYS A 147 -26.10 1.03 15.45
CA LYS A 147 -26.23 0.66 16.88
C LYS A 147 -24.90 0.79 17.65
N LYS A 148 -24.40 2.02 17.81
CA LYS A 148 -23.46 2.36 18.91
C LYS A 148 -23.40 3.86 19.20
N SER A 149 -24.57 4.51 19.27
CA SER A 149 -24.70 5.87 19.81
C SER A 149 -25.97 5.99 20.67
N THR A 150 -26.07 5.17 21.70
CA THR A 150 -27.04 5.40 22.79
C THR A 150 -26.33 6.10 23.95
N THR A 151 -26.45 7.43 23.93
CA THR A 151 -26.60 8.35 25.07
C THR A 151 -26.18 7.86 26.46
N ALA A 152 -25.06 8.39 26.98
CA ALA A 152 -24.85 8.54 28.42
C ALA A 152 -25.39 9.92 28.86
N LYS A 153 -26.64 9.95 29.34
CA LYS A 153 -27.19 11.09 30.11
C LYS A 153 -26.49 11.12 31.46
N SER A 154 -25.59 12.08 31.69
CA SER A 154 -25.16 12.45 33.04
C SER A 154 -26.28 13.25 33.71
N LYS A 155 -26.92 12.65 34.71
CA LYS A 155 -27.86 13.27 35.64
C LYS A 155 -27.22 13.14 37.02
N GLY A 156 -27.01 14.25 37.71
CA GLY A 156 -26.51 14.22 39.09
C GLY A 156 -26.05 15.59 39.58
N GLY A 157 -27.01 16.47 39.85
CA GLY A 157 -26.77 17.58 40.77
C GLY A 157 -26.88 17.05 42.21
N ASN A 158 -26.13 17.66 43.12
CA ASN A 158 -26.61 17.92 44.48
C ASN A 158 -25.81 19.07 45.11
N SER A 159 -26.57 20.03 45.62
CA SER A 159 -26.19 21.12 46.52
C SER A 159 -25.64 20.60 47.85
N HIS A 160 -24.83 21.39 48.55
CA HIS A 160 -25.07 21.83 49.94
C HIS A 160 -23.96 22.78 50.43
N GLU A 161 -24.44 23.87 51.07
CA GLU A 161 -23.81 24.83 52.01
C GLU A 161 -22.56 25.63 51.59
#